data_AF-A0A2W4UWU9-F1
#
_entry.id   AF-A0A2W4UWU9-F1
#
_cell.length_a   1.000
_cell.length_b   1.000
_cell.length_c   1.000
_cell.angle_alpha   90.00
_cell.angle_beta   90.00
_cell.angle_gamma   90.00
#
_symmetry.space_group_name_H-M   'P 1'
#
loop_
_entity.id
_entity.type
_entity.pdbx_description
1 polymer ?
#
loop_
_entity_poly.entity_id
_entity_poly.type
_entity_poly.pdbx_seq_one_letter_code
_entity_poly.pdbx_strand_id
1 'polypeptide(L)' 'MRYAMIIMGLKIEHRVVGTQHVFTSPDLPGLFVAHRDRDQAEADLPAAIDMLRGMEKRLAERRRLRERIAIGA' A
#
# COMPACT_ATOMS: atom_id res chain seq x y z
N MET A 1 -14.47 11.53 -6.48
CA MET A 1 -14.23 12.00 -5.11
C MET A 1 -12.87 11.49 -4.64
N ARG A 2 -12.07 12.30 -3.93
CA ARG A 2 -10.80 11.88 -3.32
C ARG A 2 -10.96 11.93 -1.81
N TYR A 3 -10.73 10.82 -1.14
CA TYR A 3 -10.70 10.74 0.32
C TYR A 3 -9.28 10.41 0.75
N ALA A 4 -8.72 11.23 1.62
CA ALA A 4 -7.46 10.96 2.27
C ALA A 4 -7.76 10.62 3.74
N MET A 5 -7.37 9.42 4.18
CA MET A 5 -7.55 8.99 5.56
C MET A 5 -6.20 8.55 6.11
N ILE A 6 -5.90 8.92 7.35
CA ILE A 6 -4.74 8.42 8.08
C ILE A 6 -5.20 7.20 8.86
N ILE A 7 -4.66 6.04 8.53
CA ILE A 7 -5.04 4.78 9.17
C ILE A 7 -3.77 4.11 9.64
N MET A 8 -3.67 3.87 10.95
CA MET A 8 -2.48 3.29 11.59
C MET A 8 -1.17 4.00 11.21
N GLY A 9 -1.22 5.33 11.01
CA GLY A 9 -0.06 6.16 10.68
C GLY A 9 0.35 6.16 9.20
N LEU A 10 -0.34 5.43 8.33
CA LEU A 10 -0.16 5.52 6.88
C LEU A 10 -1.22 6.46 6.29
N LYS A 11 -0.79 7.35 5.39
CA LYS A 11 -1.71 8.13 4.58
C LYS A 11 -2.25 7.24 3.48
N ILE A 12 -3.56 7.04 3.44
CA ILE A 12 -4.25 6.28 2.40
C ILE A 12 -5.06 7.26 1.57
N GLU A 13 -4.87 7.21 0.26
CA GLU A 13 -5.62 7.97 -0.72
C GLU A 13 -6.52 7.02 -1.52
N HIS A 14 -7.82 7.25 -1.46
CA HIS A 14 -8.82 6.57 -2.26
C HIS A 14 -9.10 7.38 -3.53
N ARG A 15 -8.94 6.72 -4.68
CA ARG A 15 -9.29 7.24 -6.01
C ARG A 15 -10.15 6.24 -6.77
N VAL A 16 -11.06 6.75 -7.59
CA VAL A 16 -11.84 5.92 -8.52
C VAL A 16 -11.21 6.01 -9.90
N VAL A 17 -10.87 4.87 -10.49
CA VAL A 17 -10.26 4.76 -11.83
C VAL A 17 -11.14 3.86 -12.69
N GLY A 18 -11.85 4.45 -13.66
CA GLY A 18 -12.90 3.75 -14.40
C GLY A 18 -14.01 3.29 -13.45
N THR A 19 -14.21 1.97 -13.36
CA THR A 19 -15.17 1.33 -12.43
C THR A 19 -14.51 0.78 -11.17
N GLN A 20 -13.20 1.01 -10.97
CA GLN A 20 -12.46 0.45 -9.83
C GLN A 20 -12.21 1.47 -8.73
N HIS A 21 -12.33 1.00 -7.50
CA HIS A 21 -11.96 1.71 -6.28
C HIS A 21 -10.52 1.36 -5.93
N VAL A 22 -9.61 2.33 -6.05
CA VAL A 22 -8.18 2.13 -5.88
C VAL A 22 -7.71 2.89 -4.64
N PHE A 23 -7.17 2.15 -3.67
CA PHE A 23 -6.43 2.71 -2.55
C PHE A 23 -4.95 2.75 -2.86
N THR A 24 -4.34 3.87 -2.57
CA THR A 24 -2.91 4.13 -2.74
C THR A 24 -2.36 4.75 -1.47
N SER A 25 -1.05 4.74 -1.28
CA SER A 25 -0.42 5.50 -0.20
C SER A 25 0.77 6.29 -0.75
N PRO A 26 0.87 7.61 -0.51
CA PRO A 26 2.06 8.38 -0.87
C PRO A 26 3.30 7.95 -0.08
N ASP A 27 3.11 7.36 1.11
CA ASP A 27 4.20 6.79 1.92
C ASP A 27 4.76 5.51 1.28
N LEU A 28 3.97 4.84 0.43
CA LEU A 28 4.31 3.60 -0.26
C LEU A 28 4.09 3.74 -1.78
N PRO A 29 4.92 4.53 -2.46
CA PRO A 29 4.75 4.80 -3.88
C PRO A 29 4.86 3.51 -4.71
N GLY A 30 3.90 3.31 -5.62
CA GLY A 30 3.81 2.12 -6.47
C GLY A 30 3.01 0.97 -5.88
N LEU A 31 2.61 1.06 -4.61
CA LEU A 31 1.72 0.08 -3.99
C LEU A 31 0.27 0.59 -4.03
N PHE A 32 -0.63 -0.26 -4.51
CA PHE A 32 -2.05 0.03 -4.58
C PHE A 32 -2.87 -1.24 -4.41
N VAL A 33 -4.09 -1.08 -3.91
CA VAL A 33 -5.09 -2.15 -3.85
C VAL A 33 -6.32 -1.66 -4.60
N ALA A 34 -6.80 -2.48 -5.54
CA ALA A 34 -7.94 -2.15 -6.39
C ALA A 34 -9.09 -3.10 -6.14
N HIS A 35 -10.28 -2.56 -5.94
CA HIS A 35 -11.52 -3.29 -5.72
C HIS A 35 -12.54 -2.92 -6.80
N ARG A 36 -13.43 -3.86 -7.14
CA ARG A 36 -14.50 -3.63 -8.12
C ARG A 36 -15.69 -2.85 -7.56
N ASP A 37 -15.90 -2.92 -6.26
CA ASP A 37 -17.05 -2.34 -5.58
C ASP A 37 -16.57 -1.50 -4.40
N ARG A 38 -17.22 -0.37 -4.14
CA ARG A 38 -16.93 0.53 -3.04
C ARG A 38 -17.12 -0.15 -1.68
N ASP A 39 -18.20 -0.91 -1.52
CA ASP A 39 -18.55 -1.47 -0.21
C ASP A 39 -17.54 -2.56 0.16
N GLN A 40 -17.12 -3.34 -0.83
CA GLN A 40 -16.03 -4.29 -0.67
C GLN A 40 -14.69 -3.58 -0.40
N ALA A 41 -14.44 -2.45 -1.06
CA ALA A 41 -13.25 -1.64 -0.87
C ALA A 41 -13.15 -1.10 0.58
N GLU A 42 -14.25 -0.59 1.12
CA GLU A 42 -14.31 -0.07 2.49
C GLU A 42 -14.24 -1.21 3.53
N ALA A 43 -14.84 -2.37 3.26
CA ALA A 43 -14.75 -3.55 4.14
C ALA A 43 -13.32 -4.14 4.18
N ASP A 44 -12.64 -4.21 3.04
CA ASP A 44 -11.30 -4.79 2.93
C ASP A 44 -10.18 -3.80 3.29
N LEU A 45 -10.52 -2.55 3.63
CA LEU A 45 -9.56 -1.50 3.94
C LEU A 45 -8.51 -1.91 4.99
N PRO A 46 -8.86 -2.57 6.12
CA PRO A 46 -7.87 -3.01 7.11
C PRO A 46 -6.91 -4.05 6.53
N ALA A 47 -7.42 -5.01 5.77
CA ALA A 47 -6.61 -6.06 5.14
C ALA A 47 -5.67 -5.49 4.06
N ALA A 48 -6.15 -4.53 3.26
CA ALA A 48 -5.35 -3.81 2.29
C ALA A 48 -4.17 -3.08 2.95
N ILE A 49 -4.39 -2.45 4.11
CA ILE A 49 -3.34 -1.75 4.88
C ILE A 49 -2.30 -2.74 5.42
N ASP A 50 -2.74 -3.87 5.94
CA ASP A 50 -1.83 -4.91 6.43
C ASP A 50 -0.98 -5.48 5.30
N MET A 51 -1.55 -5.66 4.10
CA MET A 51 -0.80 -6.04 2.91
C MET A 51 0.24 -4.99 2.52
N LEU A 52 -0.14 -3.71 2.50
CA LEU A 52 0.77 -2.61 2.19
C LEU A 52 1.97 -2.57 3.15
N ARG A 53 1.73 -2.72 4.46
CA ARG A 53 2.79 -2.83 5.48
C ARG A 53 3.65 -4.08 5.31
N GLY A 54 3.04 -5.21 4.97
CA GLY A 54 3.78 -6.45 4.70
C GLY A 54 4.72 -6.29 3.51
N MET A 55 4.30 -5.60 2.47
CA MET A 55 5.12 -5.31 1.29
C MET A 55 6.24 -4.30 1.60
N GLU A 56 5.97 -3.29 2.41
CA GLU A 56 6.99 -2.35 2.92
C GLU A 56 8.11 -3.09 3.68
N LYS A 57 7.75 -3.95 4.64
CA LYS A 57 8.72 -4.75 5.40
C LYS A 57 9.59 -5.61 4.50
N ARG A 58 8.98 -6.30 3.53
CA ARG A 58 9.72 -7.12 2.55
C ARG A 58 10.66 -6.30 1.68
N LEU A 59 10.25 -5.09 1.28
CA LEU A 59 11.11 -4.17 0.53
C LEU A 59 12.31 -3.72 1.36
N ALA A 60 12.10 -3.36 2.63
CA ALA A 60 13.16 -3.00 3.56
C ALA A 60 14.15 -4.15 3.79
N GLU A 61 13.64 -5.38 3.97
CA GLU A 61 14.47 -6.59 4.11
C GLU A 61 15.30 -6.87 2.84
N ARG A 62 14.69 -6.80 1.66
CA ARG A 62 15.41 -6.97 0.38
C ARG A 62 16.50 -5.92 0.20
N ARG A 63 16.25 -4.67 0.62
CA ARG A 63 17.24 -3.59 0.56
C ARG A 63 18.43 -3.86 1.48
N ARG A 64 18.16 -4.25 2.74
CA ARG A 64 19.21 -4.64 3.70
C ARG A 64 20.03 -5.85 3.21
N LEU A 65 19.37 -6.84 2.60
CA LEU A 65 20.05 -8.01 2.06
C LEU A 65 20.98 -7.64 0.89
N ARG A 66 20.53 -6.75 0.00
CA ARG A 66 21.37 -6.21 -1.09
C ARG A 66 22.56 -5.42 -0.56
N GLU A 67 22.37 -4.58 0.44
CA GLU A 67 23.45 -3.82 1.08
C GLU A 67 24.47 -4.76 1.74
N ARG A 68 24.02 -5.83 2.42
CA ARG A 68 24.92 -6.86 2.98
C ARG A 68 25.72 -7.60 1.91
N ILE A 69 25.10 -7.96 0.78
CA ILE A 69 25.80 -8.62 -0.32
C ILE A 69 26.81 -7.66 -0.96
N ALA A 70 26.45 -6.39 -1.13
CA ALA A 70 27.32 -5.37 -1.73
C ALA A 70 28.52 -4.99 -0.85
N ILE A 71 28.41 -5.08 0.48
CA ILE A 71 29.52 -4.84 1.42
C ILE A 71 30.41 -6.08 1.57
N GLY A 72 29.87 -7.28 1.32
CA GLY A 72 30.59 -8.55 1.43
C GLY A 72 31.23 -9.06 0.12
N ALA A 73 31.09 -8.32 -0.98
CA ALA A 73 31.72 -8.58 -2.29
C ALA A 73 32.86 -7.59 -2.52
#